data_AF-A0A8E2EZR2-F1
#
_entry.id   AF-A0A8E2EZR2-F1
#
_cell.length_a   1.000
_cell.length_b   1.000
_cell.length_c   1.000
_cell.angle_alpha   90.00
_cell.angle_beta   90.00
_cell.angle_gamma   90.00
#
_symmetry.space_group_name_H-M   'P 1'
#
loop_
_entity.id
_entity.type
_entity.pdbx_description
1 polymer ?
#
loop_
_entity_poly.entity_id
_entity_poly.type
_entity_poly.pdbx_seq_one_letter_code
_entity_poly.pdbx_strand_id
1 'polypeptide(L)'
;MVIHFLSSGIFAPDATTYGPIEMLLNAEDREERDRLTEKWRDNKLSELNFVGIVAALLTGCLTSTGSWPRILPNGAESPWPVRTSWYCGIILSLMSILTAAGQTIRLHRLSSHRDALPHIRHLLSGLKGRRKRSSRRIKPGRAQVYTWQLPVMFLAMGVLCMVIGMFMLVWSATWHLHKQNWWDENAKVAVTFTIVAFCSILVFFAGEVSLYSPSNGVDSLD
;
A
#
# COMPACT_ATOMS: atom_id res chain seq x y z
N MET A 1 -18.72 1.53 3.47
CA MET A 1 -18.04 2.42 2.50
C MET A 1 -16.52 2.42 2.71
N VAL A 2 -15.99 2.81 3.89
CA VAL A 2 -14.53 2.79 4.18
C VAL A 2 -13.89 1.40 4.10
N ILE A 3 -14.56 0.35 4.61
CA ILE A 3 -14.05 -1.04 4.55
C ILE A 3 -14.06 -1.58 3.11
N HIS A 4 -15.07 -1.20 2.33
CA HIS A 4 -15.17 -1.57 0.92
C HIS A 4 -14.17 -0.79 0.06
N PHE A 5 -13.76 0.42 0.47
CA PHE A 5 -12.76 1.25 -0.19
C PHE A 5 -11.32 0.84 0.17
N LEU A 6 -11.06 0.52 1.44
CA LEU A 6 -9.81 -0.13 1.85
C LEU A 6 -9.65 -1.46 1.11
N SER A 7 -10.74 -2.24 0.99
CA SER A 7 -10.81 -3.39 0.10
C SER A 7 -10.53 -2.95 -1.35
N SER A 8 -11.37 -2.17 -2.02
CA SER A 8 -11.27 -1.94 -3.46
C SER A 8 -10.06 -1.13 -3.95
N GLY A 9 -9.41 -0.34 -3.09
CA GLY A 9 -8.33 0.58 -3.49
C GLY A 9 -6.92 0.24 -3.00
N ILE A 10 -6.79 -0.36 -1.81
CA ILE A 10 -5.48 -0.59 -1.15
C ILE A 10 -5.25 -2.07 -0.81
N PHE A 11 -6.29 -2.85 -0.48
CA PHE A 11 -6.16 -4.20 0.11
C PHE A 11 -6.75 -5.35 -0.72
N ALA A 12 -7.62 -5.08 -1.70
CA ALA A 12 -8.22 -6.06 -2.59
C ALA A 12 -7.71 -5.78 -4.01
N PRO A 13 -7.00 -6.75 -4.60
CA PRO A 13 -6.64 -6.69 -6.01
C PRO A 13 -7.92 -6.91 -6.85
N ASP A 14 -8.71 -5.85 -7.03
CA ASP A 14 -9.84 -5.84 -7.95
C ASP A 14 -9.40 -5.35 -9.35
N ALA A 15 -10.39 -5.10 -10.23
CA ALA A 15 -10.34 -5.04 -11.70
C ALA A 15 -9.10 -4.35 -12.31
N THR A 16 -8.49 -3.36 -11.66
CA THR A 16 -7.31 -2.64 -12.14
C THR A 16 -6.03 -3.46 -12.10
N THR A 17 -5.87 -4.40 -11.15
CA THR A 17 -4.73 -5.32 -11.13
C THR A 17 -5.05 -6.64 -11.84
N TYR A 18 -6.28 -7.14 -11.68
CA TYR A 18 -6.68 -8.44 -12.26
C TYR A 18 -6.94 -8.36 -13.76
N GLY A 19 -7.59 -7.28 -14.22
CA GLY A 19 -8.00 -7.09 -15.62
C GLY A 19 -6.84 -7.07 -16.61
N PRO A 20 -5.77 -6.29 -16.39
CA PRO A 20 -4.60 -6.29 -17.27
C PRO A 20 -3.91 -7.65 -17.34
N ILE A 21 -3.88 -8.40 -16.21
CA ILE A 21 -3.29 -9.74 -16.17
C ILE A 21 -4.18 -10.75 -16.92
N GLU A 22 -5.50 -10.64 -16.82
CA GLU A 22 -6.40 -11.47 -17.62
C GLU A 22 -6.28 -11.15 -19.12
N MET A 23 -6.18 -9.86 -19.47
CA MET A 23 -6.00 -9.41 -20.86
C MET A 23 -4.68 -9.91 -21.44
N LEU A 24 -3.56 -9.76 -20.74
CA LEU A 24 -2.26 -10.22 -21.23
C LEU A 24 -2.17 -11.76 -21.30
N LEU A 25 -2.94 -12.51 -20.50
CA LEU A 25 -2.95 -13.97 -20.57
C LEU A 25 -3.81 -14.50 -21.73
N ASN A 26 -4.81 -13.73 -22.15
CA ASN A 26 -5.81 -14.15 -23.15
C ASN A 26 -5.71 -13.41 -24.50
N ALA A 27 -4.72 -12.53 -24.69
CA ALA A 27 -4.45 -11.93 -25.99
C ALA A 27 -4.28 -13.01 -27.07
N GLU A 28 -4.99 -12.85 -28.19
CA GLU A 28 -5.06 -13.84 -29.27
C GLU A 28 -3.75 -13.94 -30.05
N ASP A 29 -3.13 -12.78 -30.32
CA ASP A 29 -1.86 -12.69 -31.01
C ASP A 29 -0.66 -12.88 -30.07
N ARG A 30 0.35 -13.61 -30.54
CA ARG A 30 1.56 -13.92 -29.77
C ARG A 30 2.43 -12.68 -29.55
N GLU A 31 2.58 -11.84 -30.57
CA GLU A 31 3.38 -10.62 -30.48
C GLU A 31 2.72 -9.63 -29.52
N GLU A 32 1.40 -9.44 -29.63
CA GLU A 32 0.67 -8.59 -28.69
C GLU A 32 0.78 -9.10 -27.26
N ARG A 33 0.67 -10.42 -27.07
CA ARG A 33 0.86 -11.02 -25.76
C ARG A 33 2.25 -10.74 -25.20
N ASP A 34 3.30 -10.86 -26.02
CA ASP A 34 4.71 -10.63 -25.66
C ASP A 34 4.89 -9.17 -25.23
N ARG A 35 4.36 -8.22 -26.03
CA ARG A 35 4.35 -6.78 -25.72
C ARG A 35 3.64 -6.45 -24.41
N LEU A 36 2.44 -7.00 -24.18
CA LEU A 36 1.69 -6.75 -22.94
C LEU A 36 2.39 -7.33 -21.71
N THR A 37 3.07 -8.47 -21.86
CA THR A 37 3.82 -9.10 -20.76
C THR A 37 5.07 -8.29 -20.40
N GLU A 38 5.77 -7.77 -21.41
CA GLU A 38 6.89 -6.86 -21.22
C GLU A 38 6.46 -5.56 -20.52
N LYS A 39 5.39 -4.93 -21.02
CA LYS A 39 4.83 -3.72 -20.40
C LYS A 39 4.41 -3.95 -18.95
N TRP A 40 3.77 -5.08 -18.66
CA TRP A 40 3.40 -5.44 -17.27
C TRP A 40 4.64 -5.60 -16.39
N ARG A 41 5.67 -6.30 -16.86
CA ARG A 41 6.92 -6.52 -16.12
C ARG A 41 7.56 -5.18 -15.76
N ASP A 42 7.72 -4.29 -16.74
CA ASP A 42 8.41 -3.02 -16.55
C ASP A 42 7.64 -2.10 -15.60
N ASN A 43 6.32 -2.03 -15.75
CA ASN A 43 5.46 -1.30 -14.82
C ASN A 43 5.56 -1.86 -13.40
N LYS A 44 5.53 -3.19 -13.23
CA LYS A 44 5.61 -3.83 -11.92
C LYS A 44 6.99 -3.62 -11.28
N LEU A 45 8.08 -3.67 -12.05
CA LEU A 45 9.43 -3.34 -11.56
C LEU A 45 9.51 -1.89 -11.07
N SER A 46 8.96 -0.95 -11.84
CA SER A 46 8.91 0.47 -11.48
C SER A 46 8.11 0.69 -10.18
N GLU A 47 6.94 0.07 -10.07
CA GLU A 47 6.09 0.11 -8.88
C GLU A 47 6.82 -0.44 -7.64
N LEU A 48 7.47 -1.61 -7.74
CA LEU A 48 8.20 -2.22 -6.62
C LEU A 48 9.38 -1.35 -6.16
N ASN A 49 10.10 -0.72 -7.09
CA ASN A 49 11.19 0.20 -6.74
C ASN A 49 10.65 1.44 -6.01
N PHE A 50 9.58 2.05 -6.53
CA PHE A 50 8.90 3.16 -5.90
C PHE A 50 8.43 2.82 -4.47
N VAL A 51 7.76 1.68 -4.30
CA VAL A 51 7.32 1.19 -2.98
C VAL A 51 8.49 0.98 -2.02
N GLY A 52 9.63 0.47 -2.51
CA GLY A 52 10.85 0.32 -1.73
C GLY A 52 11.39 1.65 -1.19
N ILE A 53 11.43 2.69 -2.05
CA ILE A 53 11.86 4.04 -1.66
C ILE A 53 10.91 4.63 -0.62
N VAL A 54 9.60 4.58 -0.87
CA VAL A 54 8.59 5.13 0.04
C VAL A 54 8.62 4.42 1.40
N ALA A 55 8.81 3.11 1.42
CA ALA A 55 8.92 2.34 2.66
C ALA A 55 10.19 2.69 3.47
N ALA A 56 11.31 2.97 2.80
CA ALA A 56 12.54 3.45 3.47
C ALA A 56 12.33 4.82 4.11
N LEU A 57 11.69 5.75 3.40
CA LEU A 57 11.33 7.07 3.92
C LEU A 57 10.39 6.96 5.13
N LEU A 58 9.35 6.13 5.04
CA LEU A 58 8.42 5.88 6.14
C LEU A 58 9.14 5.33 7.38
N THR A 59 10.07 4.38 7.19
CA THR A 59 10.88 3.83 8.28
C THR A 59 11.71 4.91 8.98
N GLY A 60 12.31 5.82 8.21
CA GLY A 60 13.04 6.97 8.72
C GLY A 60 12.15 7.93 9.50
N CYS A 61 10.97 8.26 8.97
CA CYS A 61 9.98 9.08 9.66
C CYS A 61 9.57 8.44 10.99
N LEU A 62 9.16 7.17 10.98
CA LEU A 62 8.74 6.41 12.17
C LEU A 62 9.81 6.40 13.27
N THR A 63 11.07 6.17 12.88
CA THR A 63 12.20 6.13 13.81
C THR A 63 12.48 7.50 14.40
N SER A 64 12.42 8.55 13.59
CA SER A 64 12.63 9.94 14.04
C SER A 64 11.50 10.42 14.95
N THR A 65 10.23 10.16 14.60
CA THR A 65 9.09 10.53 15.45
C THR A 65 9.06 9.74 16.74
N GLY A 66 9.47 8.47 16.71
CA GLY A 66 9.57 7.65 17.91
C GLY A 66 10.66 8.10 18.89
N SER A 67 11.67 8.85 18.42
CA SER A 67 12.77 9.36 19.25
C SER A 67 12.56 10.77 19.77
N TRP A 68 11.44 11.44 19.42
CA TRP A 68 11.18 12.80 19.88
C TRP A 68 11.15 12.89 21.41
N PRO A 69 11.75 13.94 22.00
CA PRO A 69 11.72 14.17 23.43
C PRO A 69 10.26 14.24 23.89
N ARG A 70 9.97 13.58 25.02
CA ARG A 70 8.63 13.36 25.57
C ARG A 70 7.86 14.69 25.58
N ILE A 71 6.89 14.80 24.67
CA ILE A 71 5.92 15.92 24.58
C ILE A 71 4.99 15.93 25.81
N LEU A 72 5.17 14.99 26.76
CA LEU A 72 4.43 14.94 28.00
C LEU A 72 5.12 15.85 29.04
N PRO A 73 4.37 16.80 29.65
CA PRO A 73 4.89 17.55 30.79
C PRO A 73 5.21 16.58 31.93
N ASN A 74 6.33 16.83 32.63
CA ASN A 74 6.86 16.08 33.79
C ASN A 74 7.77 14.87 33.52
N GLY A 75 8.26 14.67 32.28
CA GLY A 75 9.22 13.58 32.01
C GLY A 75 8.60 12.18 32.11
N ALA A 76 7.27 12.07 32.14
CA ALA A 76 6.54 10.80 32.14
C ALA A 76 6.72 10.07 30.80
N GLU A 77 6.85 8.74 30.83
CA GLU A 77 7.03 7.97 29.61
C GLU A 77 5.81 8.06 28.69
N SER A 78 6.03 8.11 27.38
CA SER A 78 4.97 7.94 26.39
C SER A 78 4.20 6.64 26.68
N PRO A 79 2.85 6.64 26.60
CA PRO A 79 2.06 5.44 26.84
C PRO A 79 2.56 4.24 26.04
N TRP A 80 2.50 3.05 26.64
CA TRP A 80 2.92 1.82 25.99
C TRP A 80 2.30 1.59 24.59
N PRO A 81 1.02 1.93 24.30
CA PRO A 81 0.43 1.71 22.98
C PRO A 81 1.09 2.57 21.89
N VAL A 82 1.53 3.79 22.24
CA VAL A 82 2.20 4.71 21.32
C VAL A 82 3.55 4.11 20.90
N ARG A 83 4.35 3.63 21.87
CA ARG A 83 5.63 2.96 21.57
C ARG A 83 5.44 1.71 20.73
N THR A 84 4.45 0.88 21.08
CA THR A 84 4.13 -0.33 20.33
C THR A 84 3.74 0.00 18.87
N SER A 85 2.96 1.06 18.62
CA SER A 85 2.62 1.47 17.25
C SER A 85 3.86 1.85 16.43
N TRP A 86 4.84 2.54 17.01
CA TRP A 86 6.09 2.86 16.29
C TRP A 86 6.87 1.60 15.93
N TYR A 87 7.04 0.67 16.87
CA TYR A 87 7.75 -0.58 16.61
C TYR A 87 7.03 -1.46 15.57
N CYS A 88 5.70 -1.58 15.66
CA CYS A 88 4.91 -2.30 14.67
C CYS A 88 5.01 -1.65 13.29
N GLY A 89 4.94 -0.32 13.20
CA GLY A 89 5.12 0.43 11.96
C GLY A 89 6.48 0.17 11.32
N ILE A 90 7.57 0.18 12.11
CA ILE A 90 8.94 -0.07 11.63
C ILE A 90 9.08 -1.50 11.09
N ILE A 91 8.53 -2.49 11.79
CA ILE A 91 8.57 -3.88 11.33
C ILE A 91 7.82 -4.02 10.00
N LEU A 92 6.63 -3.42 9.89
CA LEU A 92 5.82 -3.45 8.66
C LEU A 92 6.51 -2.75 7.49
N SER A 93 7.15 -1.60 7.73
CA SER A 93 7.88 -0.88 6.68
C SER A 93 9.13 -1.65 6.23
N LEU A 94 9.87 -2.27 7.15
CA LEU A 94 11.01 -3.14 6.81
C LEU A 94 10.57 -4.38 6.01
N MET A 95 9.45 -5.00 6.38
CA MET A 95 8.89 -6.12 5.62
C MET A 95 8.43 -5.71 4.22
N SER A 96 7.90 -4.50 4.06
CA SER A 96 7.62 -3.92 2.73
C SER A 96 8.89 -3.80 1.89
N ILE A 97 9.97 -3.22 2.45
CA ILE A 97 11.27 -3.06 1.76
C ILE A 97 11.82 -4.42 1.33
N LEU A 98 11.90 -5.38 2.26
CA LEU A 98 12.42 -6.72 1.98
C LEU A 98 11.59 -7.44 0.92
N THR A 99 10.27 -7.34 1.01
CA THR A 99 9.36 -7.98 0.04
C THR A 99 9.51 -7.34 -1.34
N ALA A 100 9.55 -6.00 -1.42
CA ALA A 100 9.74 -5.28 -2.67
C ALA A 100 11.09 -5.62 -3.32
N ALA A 101 12.18 -5.57 -2.55
CA ALA A 101 13.51 -5.93 -3.03
C ALA A 101 13.58 -7.40 -3.49
N GLY A 102 13.04 -8.33 -2.71
CA GLY A 102 13.00 -9.74 -3.05
C GLY A 102 12.20 -10.02 -4.33
N GLN A 103 11.08 -9.33 -4.52
CA GLN A 103 10.26 -9.43 -5.74
C GLN A 103 10.97 -8.84 -6.96
N THR A 104 11.61 -7.68 -6.81
CA THR A 104 12.43 -7.03 -7.86
C THR A 104 13.56 -7.94 -8.31
N ILE A 105 14.33 -8.52 -7.38
CA ILE A 105 15.45 -9.43 -7.72
C ILE A 105 14.92 -10.68 -8.44
N ARG A 106 13.83 -11.29 -7.95
CA ARG A 106 13.24 -12.47 -8.60
C ARG A 106 12.75 -12.14 -10.01
N LEU A 107 12.10 -11.00 -10.20
CA LEU A 107 11.60 -10.59 -11.49
C LEU A 107 12.73 -10.24 -12.46
N HIS A 108 13.80 -9.58 -12.01
CA HIS A 108 15.01 -9.37 -12.81
C HIS A 108 15.66 -10.69 -13.25
N ARG A 109 15.82 -11.64 -12.33
CA ARG A 109 16.38 -12.98 -12.63
C ARG A 109 15.52 -13.77 -13.62
N LEU A 110 14.20 -13.64 -13.53
CA LEU A 110 13.28 -14.23 -14.51
C LEU A 110 13.41 -13.56 -15.88
N SER A 111 13.63 -12.24 -15.89
CA SER A 111 13.71 -11.43 -17.11
C SER A 111 15.02 -11.61 -17.88
N SER A 112 16.09 -12.08 -17.23
CA SER A 112 17.36 -12.37 -17.88
C SER A 112 17.38 -13.70 -18.66
N HIS A 113 16.31 -14.50 -18.61
CA HIS A 113 16.23 -15.76 -19.35
C HIS A 113 15.74 -15.53 -20.80
N ARG A 114 16.25 -16.32 -21.75
CA ARG A 114 15.84 -16.28 -23.17
C ARG A 114 14.33 -16.48 -23.35
N ASP A 115 13.71 -17.28 -22.48
CA ASP A 115 12.27 -17.55 -22.45
C ASP A 115 11.56 -16.84 -21.27
N ALA A 116 11.96 -15.60 -20.95
CA ALA A 116 11.42 -14.83 -19.82
C ALA A 116 9.89 -14.65 -19.89
N LEU A 117 9.34 -14.23 -21.05
CA LEU A 117 7.93 -13.88 -21.19
C LEU A 117 6.98 -15.08 -20.99
N PRO A 118 7.25 -16.28 -21.58
CA PRO A 118 6.50 -17.49 -21.25
C PRO A 118 6.52 -17.86 -19.76
N HIS A 119 7.67 -17.71 -19.09
CA HIS A 119 7.80 -18.04 -17.67
C HIS A 119 7.03 -17.06 -16.79
N ILE A 120 7.07 -15.76 -17.10
CA ILE A 120 6.28 -14.75 -16.39
C ILE A 120 4.79 -15.05 -16.50
N ARG A 121 4.30 -15.44 -17.69
CA ARG A 121 2.90 -15.84 -17.86
C ARG A 121 2.56 -17.11 -17.12
N HIS A 122 3.45 -18.11 -17.15
CA HIS A 122 3.22 -19.35 -16.42
C HIS A 122 3.09 -19.08 -14.93
N LEU A 123 3.97 -18.23 -14.39
CA LEU A 123 3.83 -17.73 -13.03
C LEU A 123 2.44 -17.14 -12.88
N LEU A 124 2.10 -16.07 -13.62
CA LEU A 124 0.82 -15.30 -13.55
C LEU A 124 -0.45 -16.15 -13.69
N SER A 125 -0.41 -17.24 -14.45
CA SER A 125 -1.53 -18.15 -14.69
C SER A 125 -1.91 -19.02 -13.49
N GLY A 126 -1.13 -18.96 -12.39
CA GLY A 126 -1.36 -19.71 -11.16
C GLY A 126 -0.96 -21.19 -11.28
N LEU A 127 -0.26 -21.70 -10.25
CA LEU A 127 0.25 -23.09 -10.16
C LEU A 127 -0.78 -24.20 -10.42
N LYS A 128 -2.07 -23.91 -10.26
CA LYS A 128 -3.17 -24.82 -10.64
C LYS A 128 -3.72 -24.38 -12.00
N GLY A 129 -3.00 -24.77 -13.05
CA GLY A 129 -3.52 -24.82 -14.42
C GLY A 129 -4.68 -25.81 -14.55
N ARG A 130 -5.76 -25.65 -13.79
CA ARG A 130 -7.06 -26.24 -14.13
C ARG A 130 -7.58 -25.43 -15.31
N ARG A 131 -7.13 -25.79 -16.53
CA ARG A 131 -7.90 -25.60 -17.75
C ARG A 131 -9.31 -26.09 -17.44
N LYS A 132 -10.22 -25.18 -17.08
CA LYS A 132 -11.62 -25.54 -16.95
C LYS A 132 -12.06 -25.81 -18.38
N ARG A 133 -12.20 -27.09 -18.72
CA ARG A 133 -12.40 -27.69 -20.06
C ARG A 133 -13.58 -27.10 -20.88
N SER A 134 -14.26 -26.08 -20.37
CA SER A 134 -15.44 -25.42 -20.93
C SER A 134 -15.25 -23.91 -21.21
N SER A 135 -14.15 -23.27 -20.79
CA SER A 135 -13.88 -21.86 -21.12
C SER A 135 -12.42 -21.70 -21.55
N ARG A 136 -12.21 -21.18 -22.77
CA ARG A 136 -10.89 -20.98 -23.42
C ARG A 136 -10.02 -19.93 -22.71
N ARG A 137 -10.46 -19.35 -21.59
CA ARG A 137 -9.79 -18.26 -20.87
C ARG A 137 -8.88 -18.76 -19.75
N ILE A 138 -7.63 -18.31 -19.75
CA ILE A 138 -6.65 -18.50 -18.67
C ILE A 138 -6.95 -17.46 -17.59
N LYS A 139 -7.22 -17.92 -16.36
CA LYS A 139 -7.48 -17.04 -15.22
C LYS A 139 -6.20 -16.79 -14.43
N PRO A 140 -5.91 -15.55 -14.01
CA PRO A 140 -4.78 -15.31 -13.13
C PRO A 140 -4.97 -15.96 -11.76
N GLY A 141 -3.88 -16.47 -11.20
CA GLY A 141 -3.87 -17.09 -9.89
C GLY A 141 -4.04 -16.04 -8.79
N ARG A 142 -5.17 -16.03 -8.10
CA ARG A 142 -5.47 -15.04 -7.04
C ARG A 142 -4.36 -14.93 -6.00
N ALA A 143 -3.85 -16.06 -5.51
CA ALA A 143 -2.77 -16.10 -4.51
C ALA A 143 -1.48 -15.40 -4.97
N GLN A 144 -1.18 -15.48 -6.26
CA GLN A 144 0.01 -14.86 -6.80
C GLN A 144 -0.20 -13.36 -7.04
N VAL A 145 -1.40 -12.94 -7.47
CA VAL A 145 -1.76 -11.52 -7.53
C VAL A 145 -1.64 -10.89 -6.14
N TYR A 146 -2.11 -11.56 -5.09
CA TYR A 146 -1.88 -11.14 -3.71
C TYR A 146 -0.39 -11.04 -3.36
N THR A 147 0.41 -12.02 -3.78
CA THR A 147 1.86 -12.00 -3.51
C THR A 147 2.51 -10.74 -4.08
N TRP A 148 2.18 -10.35 -5.32
CA TRP A 148 2.72 -9.14 -5.94
C TRP A 148 2.22 -7.83 -5.31
N GLN A 149 1.13 -7.89 -4.52
CA GLN A 149 0.58 -6.74 -3.80
C GLN A 149 1.00 -6.68 -2.32
N LEU A 150 1.63 -7.74 -1.79
CA LEU A 150 2.14 -7.77 -0.41
C LEU A 150 3.00 -6.57 0.01
N PRO A 151 3.96 -6.07 -0.79
CA PRO A 151 4.79 -4.94 -0.34
C PRO A 151 3.94 -3.67 -0.15
N VAL A 152 2.99 -3.41 -1.06
CA VAL A 152 2.05 -2.28 -0.93
C VAL A 152 1.16 -2.43 0.31
N MET A 153 0.68 -3.65 0.60
CA MET A 153 -0.14 -3.92 1.79
C MET A 153 0.64 -3.68 3.09
N PHE A 154 1.89 -4.14 3.17
CA PHE A 154 2.74 -3.88 4.33
C PHE A 154 3.03 -2.39 4.52
N LEU A 155 3.32 -1.68 3.42
CA LEU A 155 3.50 -0.23 3.45
C LEU A 155 2.24 0.48 3.98
N ALA A 156 1.07 0.16 3.43
CA ALA A 156 -0.19 0.75 3.84
C ALA A 156 -0.49 0.49 5.33
N MET A 157 -0.28 -0.73 5.81
CA MET A 157 -0.44 -1.05 7.23
C MET A 157 0.55 -0.29 8.11
N GLY A 158 1.79 -0.09 7.65
CA GLY A 158 2.79 0.73 8.33
C GLY A 158 2.36 2.20 8.45
N VAL A 159 1.83 2.79 7.37
CA VAL A 159 1.30 4.16 7.37
C VAL A 159 0.10 4.28 8.31
N LEU A 160 -0.83 3.32 8.28
CA LEU A 160 -1.97 3.31 9.21
C LEU A 160 -1.51 3.24 10.67
N CYS A 161 -0.52 2.40 10.95
CA CYS A 161 0.06 2.30 12.29
C CYS A 161 0.69 3.63 12.73
N MET A 162 1.40 4.32 11.83
CA MET A 162 1.97 5.65 12.07
C MET A 162 0.89 6.68 12.41
N VAL A 163 -0.18 6.75 11.60
CA VAL A 163 -1.28 7.70 11.79
C VAL A 163 -1.97 7.46 13.13
N ILE A 164 -2.28 6.20 13.45
CA ILE A 164 -2.90 5.82 14.74
C ILE A 164 -1.97 6.18 15.90
N GLY A 165 -0.66 5.89 15.78
CA GLY A 165 0.34 6.24 16.78
C GLY A 165 0.42 7.74 17.05
N MET A 166 0.34 8.57 16.01
CA MET A 166 0.30 10.03 16.15
C MET A 166 -0.96 10.51 16.88
N PHE A 167 -2.14 9.99 16.53
CA PHE A 167 -3.38 10.34 17.23
C PHE A 167 -3.32 9.96 18.72
N MET A 168 -2.82 8.76 19.04
CA MET A 168 -2.66 8.32 20.42
C MET A 168 -1.66 9.19 21.20
N LEU A 169 -0.54 9.58 20.58
CA LEU A 169 0.47 10.45 21.19
C LEU A 169 -0.12 11.82 21.56
N VAL A 170 -0.83 12.45 20.62
CA VAL A 170 -1.42 13.78 20.79
C VAL A 170 -2.52 13.77 21.85
N TRP A 171 -3.39 12.76 21.83
CA TRP A 171 -4.48 12.67 22.80
C TRP A 171 -3.98 12.32 24.20
N SER A 172 -2.94 11.49 24.29
CA SER A 172 -2.29 11.18 25.57
C SER A 172 -1.68 12.41 26.22
N ALA A 173 -1.09 13.33 25.45
CA ALA A 173 -0.53 14.57 25.99
C ALA A 173 -1.64 15.47 26.59
N THR A 174 -2.84 15.44 25.99
CA THR A 174 -3.98 16.27 26.40
C THR A 174 -4.67 15.73 27.66
N TRP A 175 -4.81 14.40 27.80
CA TRP A 175 -5.52 13.79 28.94
C TRP A 175 -4.84 14.06 30.30
N HIS A 176 -3.51 14.20 30.32
CA HIS A 176 -2.75 14.45 31.56
C HIS A 176 -2.92 15.88 32.11
N LEU A 177 -3.47 16.81 31.32
CA LEU A 177 -3.62 18.23 31.67
C LEU A 177 -4.98 18.58 32.29
N HIS A 178 -5.85 17.60 32.54
CA HIS A 178 -7.21 17.83 33.06
C HIS A 178 -7.26 18.53 34.44
N LYS A 179 -6.12 18.76 35.11
CA LYS A 179 -6.07 19.45 36.42
C LYS A 179 -5.62 20.91 36.39
N GLN A 180 -5.14 21.48 35.28
CA GLN A 180 -4.70 22.88 35.27
C GLN A 180 -4.86 23.53 33.89
N ASN A 181 -5.70 24.58 33.83
CA ASN A 181 -6.00 25.45 32.69
C ASN A 181 -6.36 24.73 31.37
N TRP A 182 -7.64 24.73 31.01
CA TRP A 182 -8.19 24.01 29.83
C TRP A 182 -7.65 24.49 28.46
N TRP A 183 -6.83 25.55 28.43
CA TRP A 183 -6.29 26.18 27.22
C TRP A 183 -4.76 26.31 27.23
N ASP A 184 -4.08 25.23 27.61
CA ASP A 184 -2.62 25.11 27.64
C ASP A 184 -1.99 24.94 26.23
N GLU A 185 -0.68 25.15 26.10
CA GLU A 185 0.08 25.05 24.84
C GLU A 185 -0.09 23.66 24.18
N ASN A 186 -0.12 22.60 24.99
CA ASN A 186 -0.34 21.23 24.52
C ASN A 186 -1.74 21.02 23.92
N ALA A 187 -2.76 21.69 24.46
CA ALA A 187 -4.12 21.64 23.91
C ALA A 187 -4.19 22.33 22.54
N LYS A 188 -3.44 23.43 22.34
CA LYS A 188 -3.33 24.12 21.04
C LYS A 188 -2.64 23.23 19.99
N VAL A 189 -1.56 22.54 20.37
CA VAL A 189 -0.88 21.57 19.50
C VAL A 189 -1.83 20.44 19.12
N ALA A 190 -2.59 19.90 20.07
CA ALA A 190 -3.53 18.82 19.81
C ALA A 190 -4.63 19.21 18.83
N VAL A 191 -5.29 20.36 19.06
CA VAL A 191 -6.35 20.86 18.18
C VAL A 191 -5.81 21.14 16.78
N THR A 192 -4.65 21.80 16.68
CA THR A 192 -4.03 22.11 15.38
C THR A 192 -3.68 20.84 14.61
N PHE A 193 -3.09 19.85 15.28
CA PHE A 193 -2.79 18.55 14.69
C PHE A 193 -4.07 17.85 14.20
N THR A 194 -5.13 17.79 15.01
CA THR A 194 -6.38 17.12 14.63
C THR A 194 -7.05 17.78 13.43
N ILE A 195 -7.05 19.13 13.34
CA ILE A 195 -7.60 19.86 12.20
C ILE A 195 -6.80 19.52 10.93
N VAL A 196 -5.47 19.63 10.97
CA VAL A 196 -4.62 19.35 9.82
C VAL A 196 -4.72 17.88 9.39
N ALA A 197 -4.72 16.95 10.33
CA ALA A 197 -4.86 15.53 10.06
C ALA A 197 -6.22 15.23 9.41
N PHE A 198 -7.29 15.79 9.94
CA PHE A 198 -8.64 15.61 9.39
C PHE A 198 -8.77 16.19 7.97
N CYS A 199 -8.30 17.42 7.75
CA CYS A 199 -8.27 18.03 6.41
C CYS A 199 -7.43 17.19 5.44
N SER A 200 -6.25 16.71 5.86
CA SER A 200 -5.39 15.88 5.01
C SER A 200 -6.06 14.55 4.64
N ILE A 201 -6.73 13.91 5.60
CA ILE A 201 -7.49 12.67 5.36
C ILE A 201 -8.64 12.92 4.39
N LEU A 202 -9.39 14.02 4.54
CA LEU A 202 -10.48 14.37 3.62
C LEU A 202 -9.98 14.64 2.20
N VAL A 203 -8.91 15.42 2.05
CA VAL A 203 -8.30 15.70 0.74
C VAL A 203 -7.78 14.42 0.09
N PHE A 204 -7.14 13.55 0.87
CA PHE A 204 -6.70 12.23 0.40
C PHE A 204 -7.88 11.41 -0.13
N PHE A 205 -8.95 11.28 0.65
CA PHE A 205 -10.16 10.55 0.20
C PHE A 205 -10.83 11.20 -1.01
N ALA A 206 -10.87 12.53 -1.08
CA ALA A 206 -11.43 13.24 -2.24
C ALA A 206 -10.60 12.98 -3.51
N GLY A 207 -9.27 12.98 -3.41
CA GLY A 207 -8.38 12.64 -4.53
C GLY A 207 -8.58 11.21 -5.02
N GLU A 208 -8.64 10.25 -4.09
CA GLU A 208 -8.88 8.86 -4.44
C GLU A 208 -10.27 8.65 -5.06
N VAL A 209 -11.32 9.26 -4.51
CA VAL A 209 -12.67 9.20 -5.10
C VAL A 209 -12.70 9.83 -6.49
N SER A 210 -11.97 10.92 -6.71
CA SER A 210 -11.86 11.55 -8.03
C SER A 210 -11.17 10.64 -9.05
N LEU A 211 -10.21 9.81 -8.63
CA LEU A 211 -9.53 8.82 -9.48
C LEU A 211 -10.38 7.58 -9.75
N TYR A 212 -11.24 7.20 -8.78
CA TYR A 212 -12.17 6.06 -8.91
C TYR A 212 -13.50 6.41 -9.58
N SER A 213 -13.85 7.69 -9.70
CA SER A 213 -15.02 8.12 -10.47
C SER A 213 -14.81 7.67 -11.91
N PRO A 214 -15.58 6.67 -12.40
CA PRO A 214 -15.26 6.04 -13.66
C PRO A 214 -15.35 7.03 -14.80
N SER A 215 -14.58 6.72 -15.84
CA SER A 215 -14.77 7.08 -17.23
C SER A 215 -16.16 6.68 -17.78
N ASN A 216 -17.25 6.99 -17.07
CA ASN A 216 -18.63 6.80 -17.51
C ASN A 216 -19.00 7.68 -18.72
N GLY A 217 -18.06 8.50 -19.22
CA GLY A 217 -18.24 9.30 -20.43
C GLY A 217 -17.64 8.72 -21.69
N VAL A 218 -16.79 7.68 -21.62
CA VAL A 218 -16.08 7.17 -22.81
C VAL A 218 -16.86 6.05 -23.52
N ASP A 219 -17.74 5.34 -22.82
CA ASP A 219 -18.62 4.31 -23.41
C ASP A 219 -19.91 4.89 -24.06
N SER A 220 -19.99 6.22 -24.22
CA SER A 220 -21.17 6.90 -24.79
C SER A 220 -20.95 7.53 -26.17
N LEU A 221 -19.83 7.20 -26.83
CA LEU A 221 -19.46 7.74 -28.14
C LEU A 221 -19.26 6.69 -29.25
N ASP A 222 -19.72 5.46 -29.05
CA ASP A 222 -19.87 4.45 -30.11
C ASP A 222 -21.33 4.02 -30.28
#